data_AF-A0A2V8K220-F1
#
_entry.id   AF-A0A2V8K220-F1
#
_cell.length_a   1.000
_cell.length_b   1.000
_cell.length_c   1.000
_cell.angle_alpha   90.00
_cell.angle_beta   90.00
_cell.angle_gamma   90.00
#
_symmetry.space_group_name_H-M   'P 1'
#
loop_
_entity.id
_entity.type
_entity.pdbx_description
1 polymer ?
#
loop_
_entity_poly.entity_id
_entity_poly.type
_entity_poly.pdbx_seq_one_letter_code
_entity_poly.pdbx_strand_id
1 'polypeptide(L)' 'MRNLEIASVFNQIADLLEIQGANPFRIRAYRRAALNIEGLA' A
#
# COMPACT_ATOMS: atom_id res chain seq x y z
N MET A 1 -6.50 -9.15 -12.31
CA MET A 1 -6.98 -7.74 -12.42
C MET A 1 -7.39 -7.16 -11.07
N ARG A 2 -8.39 -7.73 -10.37
CA ARG A 2 -8.85 -7.21 -9.05
C ARG A 2 -7.74 -7.11 -7.98
N ASN A 3 -6.79 -8.04 -7.95
CA ASN A 3 -5.67 -7.98 -7.00
C ASN A 3 -4.77 -6.75 -7.26
N LEU A 4 -4.52 -6.41 -8.53
CA LEU A 4 -3.74 -5.24 -8.91
C LEU A 4 -4.45 -3.93 -8.51
N GLU A 5 -5.78 -3.87 -8.67
CA GLU A 5 -6.57 -2.71 -8.23
C GLU A 5 -6.49 -2.53 -6.71
N ILE A 6 -6.64 -3.61 -5.95
CA ILE A 6 -6.53 -3.58 -4.49
C ILE A 6 -5.13 -3.13 -4.07
N ALA A 7 -4.07 -3.66 -4.68
CA ALA A 7 -2.70 -3.26 -4.39
C ALA A 7 -2.45 -1.78 -4.70
N SER A 8 -3.01 -1.26 -5.80
CA SER A 8 -2.95 0.16 -6.14
C SER A 8 -3.57 1.03 -5.02
N VAL A 9 -4.71 0.62 -4.46
CA VAL A 9 -5.34 1.32 -3.33
C VAL A 9 -4.42 1.29 -2.10
N PHE A 10 -3.80 0.16 -1.77
CA PHE A 10 -2.83 0.10 -0.66
C PHE A 10 -1.64 1.03 -0.87
N ASN A 11 -1.14 1.16 -2.10
CA ASN A 11 -0.07 2.09 -2.45
C ASN A 11 -0.50 3.55 -2.29
N GLN A 12 -1.70 3.92 -2.76
CA GLN A 12 -2.25 5.27 -2.60
C GLN A 12 -2.41 5.65 -1.12
N ILE A 13 -2.87 4.72 -0.28
CA ILE A 13 -2.95 4.96 1.16
C ILE A 13 -1.57 5.21 1.75
N ALA A 14 -0.55 4.46 1.34
CA ALA A 14 0.82 4.67 1.79
C ALA A 14 1.36 6.05 1.37
N ASP A 15 1.10 6.49 0.14
CA ASP A 15 1.47 7.83 -0.35
C ASP A 15 0.84 8.94 0.49
N LEU A 16 -0.47 8.83 0.78
CA LEU A 16 -1.18 9.81 1.60
C LEU A 16 -0.63 9.88 3.03
N LEU A 17 -0.35 8.72 3.62
CA LEU A 17 0.24 8.64 4.97
C LEU A 17 1.66 9.24 5.01
N GLU A 18 2.43 9.05 3.94
CA GLU A 18 3.77 9.63 3.81
C GLU A 18 3.71 11.16 3.70
N ILE A 19 2.80 11.69 2.87
CA ILE A 19 2.55 13.14 2.76
C ILE A 19 2.12 13.74 4.10
N GLN A 20 1.29 13.03 4.86
CA GLN A 20 0.82 13.46 6.18
C GLN A 20 1.89 13.37 7.27
N GLY A 21 3.09 12.85 6.99
CA GLY A 21 4.12 12.61 7.99
C GLY A 21 3.68 11.58 9.04
N ALA A 22 2.81 10.65 8.67
CA ALA A 22 2.31 9.62 9.57
C ALA A 22 3.40 8.64 9.98
N ASN A 23 3.07 7.74 10.91
CA ASN A 23 4.03 6.78 11.44
C ASN A 23 4.71 5.94 10.32
N PRO A 24 6.06 5.97 10.21
CA PRO A 24 6.79 5.23 9.18
C PRO A 24 6.55 3.72 9.16
N PHE A 25 6.26 3.11 10.32
CA PHE A 25 5.89 1.70 10.41
C PHE A 25 4.57 1.43 9.68
N ARG A 26 3.58 2.32 9.86
CA ARG A 26 2.27 2.21 9.21
C ARG A 26 2.41 2.33 7.69
N ILE A 27 3.16 3.33 7.21
CA ILE A 27 3.43 3.52 5.77
C ILE A 27 4.03 2.23 5.17
N ARG A 28 5.08 1.68 5.79
CA ARG A 28 5.71 0.43 5.32
C ARG A 28 4.76 -0.77 5.34
N ALA A 29 3.83 -0.83 6.29
CA ALA A 29 2.84 -1.90 6.33
C ALA A 29 1.90 -1.87 5.11
N TYR A 30 1.41 -0.68 4.72
CA TYR A 30 0.58 -0.53 3.52
C TYR A 30 1.35 -0.87 2.24
N ARG A 31 2.62 -0.45 2.11
CA ARG A 31 3.49 -0.83 0.97
C ARG A 31 3.68 -2.35 0.87
N ARG A 32 3.95 -3.02 2.01
CA ARG A 32 4.10 -4.48 2.04
C ARG A 32 2.80 -5.21 1.71
N ALA A 33 1.67 -4.70 2.16
CA ALA A 33 0.36 -5.25 1.81
C ALA A 33 0.10 -5.16 0.30
N ALA A 34 0.42 -4.03 -0.33
CA ALA A 34 0.33 -3.87 -1.78
C ALA A 34 1.18 -4.93 -2.52
N LEU A 35 2.46 -5.03 -2.17
CA LEU A 35 3.39 -5.99 -2.77
C LEU A 35 2.91 -7.44 -2.64
N ASN A 36 2.43 -7.82 -1.45
CA ASN A 36 1.92 -9.18 -1.22
C ASN A 36 0.70 -9.47 -2.10
N ILE A 37 -0.22 -8.52 -2.25
CA ILE A 37 -1.44 -8.70 -3.03
C ILE A 37 -1.15 -8.71 -4.54
N GLU A 38 -0.17 -7.93 -5.02
CA GLU A 38 0.30 -8.02 -6.41
C GLU A 38 0.85 -9.41 -6.73
N GLY A 39 1.59 -10.02 -5.79
CA GLY A 39 2.13 -11.38 -5.94
C GLY A 39 1.10 -12.51 -5.89
N LEU A 40 -0.16 -12.23 -5.52
CA LEU A 40 -1.27 -13.20 -5.55
C LEU A 40 -2.04 -13.18 -6.87
N ALA A 41 -1.65 -12.33 -7.83
CA ALA A 41 -2.34 -12.12 -9.11
C ALA A 41 -1.99 -13.17 -10.17
#